data_AF-A0A5C3PCA4-F1
#
_entry.id   AF-A0A5C3PCA4-F1
#
_cell.length_a   1.000
_cell.length_b   1.000
_cell.length_c   1.000
_cell.angle_alpha   90.00
_cell.angle_beta   90.00
_cell.angle_gamma   90.00
#
_symmetry.space_group_name_H-M   'P 1'
#
loop_
_entity.id
_entity.type
_entity.pdbx_description
1 polymer ?
#
loop_
_entity_poly.entity_id
_entity_poly.type
_entity_poly.pdbx_seq_one_letter_code
_entity_poly.pdbx_strand_id
1 'polypeptide(L)'
;YIHSRGIVHCDIKPGNLMLGSDASEPSRVRFIDFALCRPYKNLDTAEHLPDKGTSHFLGSRLFISLNGHLHHSSSRRDDIEAMSYTLLALVVSRLPWKARLQRRPSSRRLCDLKKQWSG
;
A
#
# COMPACT_ATOMS: atom_id res chain seq x y z
N TYR A 1 10.08 1.50 10.58
CA TYR A 1 9.47 1.63 11.91
C TYR A 1 8.18 0.80 12.05
N ILE A 2 7.16 0.99 11.21
CA ILE A 2 5.89 0.24 11.34
C ILE A 2 6.10 -1.28 11.37
N HIS A 3 6.86 -1.81 10.39
CA HIS A 3 7.16 -3.25 10.31
C HIS A 3 7.96 -3.79 11.50
N SER A 4 8.84 -2.98 12.11
CA SER A 4 9.59 -3.43 13.30
C SER A 4 8.69 -3.58 14.53
N ARG A 5 7.48 -3.00 14.52
CA ARG A 5 6.43 -3.24 15.51
C ARG A 5 5.53 -4.44 15.20
N GLY A 6 5.86 -5.23 14.17
CA GLY A 6 5.09 -6.42 13.77
C GLY A 6 3.83 -6.13 12.97
N ILE A 7 3.65 -4.89 12.51
CA ILE A 7 2.44 -4.40 11.85
C ILE A 7 2.73 -4.09 10.37
N VAL A 8 1.75 -4.26 9.51
CA VAL A 8 1.70 -3.71 8.15
C VAL A 8 0.63 -2.62 8.08
N HIS A 9 0.88 -1.59 7.26
CA HIS A 9 0.02 -0.41 7.15
C HIS A 9 -1.22 -0.66 6.30
N CYS A 10 -1.09 -1.42 5.21
CA CYS A 10 -2.16 -1.80 4.28
C CYS A 10 -2.80 -0.66 3.46
N ASP A 11 -2.42 0.62 3.64
CA ASP A 11 -2.97 1.75 2.87
C ASP A 11 -1.94 2.86 2.62
N ILE A 12 -0.73 2.46 2.22
CA ILE A 12 0.32 3.39 1.81
C ILE A 12 -0.10 4.05 0.49
N LYS A 13 -0.28 5.38 0.53
CA LYS A 13 -0.68 6.23 -0.59
C LYS A 13 -0.24 7.68 -0.32
N PRO A 14 -0.16 8.55 -1.33
CA PRO A 14 0.23 9.95 -1.14
C PRO A 14 -0.61 10.68 -0.09
N GLY A 15 -1.93 10.43 -0.05
CA GLY A 15 -2.84 11.07 0.91
C GLY A 15 -2.62 10.67 2.38
N ASN A 16 -1.85 9.61 2.65
CA ASN A 16 -1.51 9.16 4.00
C ASN A 16 -0.06 9.49 4.38
N LEU A 17 0.60 10.34 3.59
CA LEU A 17 1.90 10.92 3.89
C LEU A 17 1.72 12.40 4.22
N MET A 18 2.29 12.85 5.33
CA MET A 18 2.28 14.26 5.72
C MET A 18 3.68 14.73 6.07
N LEU A 19 3.97 15.99 5.78
CA LEU A 19 5.15 16.67 6.30
C LEU A 19 4.87 17.14 7.72
N GLY A 20 5.88 17.06 8.59
CA GLY A 20 5.78 17.60 9.94
C GLY A 20 5.54 19.12 9.93
N SER A 21 4.69 19.60 10.84
CA SER A 21 4.51 21.03 11.11
C SER A 21 5.55 21.60 12.07
N ASP A 22 6.42 20.75 12.61
CA ASP A 22 7.49 21.12 13.53
C ASP A 22 8.59 21.89 12.78
N ALA A 23 8.90 23.09 13.26
CA ALA A 23 9.94 23.95 12.69
C ALA A 23 11.34 23.30 12.75
N SER A 24 11.56 22.33 13.64
CA SER A 24 12.84 21.61 13.75
C SER A 24 13.02 20.52 12.67
N GLU A 25 11.93 19.98 12.13
CA GLU A 25 11.96 18.92 11.11
C GLU A 25 10.88 19.08 10.01
N PRO A 26 10.79 20.24 9.34
CA PRO A 26 9.69 20.53 8.42
C PRO A 26 9.66 19.60 7.19
N SER A 27 10.80 19.00 6.83
CA SER A 27 10.91 18.07 5.70
C SER A 27 10.65 16.61 6.07
N ARG A 28 10.39 16.30 7.35
CA ARG A 28 10.22 14.91 7.79
C ARG A 28 8.83 14.40 7.41
N VAL A 29 8.81 13.38 6.55
CA VAL A 29 7.59 12.66 6.16
C VAL A 29 7.13 11.72 7.28
N ARG A 30 5.83 11.74 7.57
CA ARG A 30 5.16 10.91 8.57
C ARG A 30 4.01 10.13 7.90
N PHE A 31 3.85 8.88 8.32
CA PHE A 31 2.67 8.08 7.99
C PHE A 31 1.52 8.45 8.93
N ILE A 32 0.33 8.60 8.38
CA ILE A 32 -0.92 8.81 9.10
C ILE A 32 -1.94 7.73 8.72
N ASP A 33 -3.11 7.74 9.39
CA ASP A 33 -4.23 6.82 9.13
C ASP A 33 -3.87 5.33 9.29
N PHE A 34 -3.90 4.87 10.54
CA PHE A 34 -3.59 3.49 10.91
C PHE A 34 -4.84 2.58 10.94
N ALA A 35 -5.98 3.03 10.41
CA ALA A 35 -7.26 2.32 10.56
C ALA A 35 -7.28 0.92 9.91
N LEU A 36 -6.46 0.69 8.88
CA LEU A 36 -6.37 -0.59 8.17
C LEU A 36 -5.18 -1.45 8.59
N CYS A 37 -4.37 -0.95 9.53
CA CYS A 37 -3.19 -1.65 10.02
C CYS A 37 -3.55 -3.00 10.64
N ARG A 38 -2.65 -3.97 10.48
CA ARG A 38 -2.82 -5.32 11.04
C ARG A 38 -1.48 -5.98 11.34
N PRO A 39 -1.44 -6.93 12.29
CA PRO A 39 -0.25 -7.73 12.50
C PRO A 39 0.04 -8.60 11.27
N TYR A 40 1.31 -8.71 10.90
CA TYR A 40 1.77 -9.69 9.90
C TYR A 40 2.51 -10.88 10.54
N LYS A 41 2.81 -10.77 11.84
CA LYS A 41 3.46 -11.78 12.66
C LYS A 41 2.79 -11.86 14.02
N ASN A 42 2.91 -13.00 14.68
CA ASN A 42 2.59 -13.13 16.09
C ASN A 42 3.53 -12.20 16.89
N LEU A 43 2.97 -11.41 17.82
CA LEU A 43 3.74 -10.41 18.57
C LEU A 43 4.61 -11.05 19.67
N ASP A 44 4.21 -12.22 20.17
CA ASP A 44 4.91 -12.96 21.23
C ASP A 44 5.98 -13.88 20.64
N THR A 45 5.63 -14.69 19.63
CA THR A 45 6.56 -15.66 19.03
C THR A 45 7.42 -15.08 17.91
N ALA A 46 7.10 -13.87 17.44
CA ALA A 46 7.67 -13.23 16.25
C ALA A 46 7.51 -14.02 14.93
N GLU A 47 6.77 -15.13 14.94
CA GLU A 47 6.52 -15.96 13.75
C GLU A 47 5.59 -15.28 12.77
N HIS A 48 5.91 -15.40 11.48
CA HIS A 48 5.07 -14.83 10.42
C HIS A 48 3.72 -15.53 10.36
N LEU A 49 2.63 -14.76 10.24
CA LEU A 49 1.30 -15.33 10.10
C LEU A 49 1.17 -16.03 8.74
N PRO A 50 0.53 -17.21 8.68
CA PRO A 50 0.29 -17.88 7.41
C PRO A 50 -0.67 -17.05 6.54
N ASP A 51 -0.57 -17.22 5.23
CA ASP A 51 -1.51 -16.60 4.31
C ASP A 51 -2.87 -17.31 4.38
N LYS A 52 -3.87 -16.62 4.92
CA LYS A 52 -5.27 -17.08 5.00
C LYS A 52 -6.20 -16.38 3.99
N GLY A 53 -5.64 -15.53 3.13
CA GLY A 53 -6.37 -14.60 2.28
C GLY A 53 -7.19 -13.54 3.03
N THR A 54 -7.92 -12.72 2.27
CA THR A 54 -8.86 -11.70 2.77
C THR A 54 -10.14 -11.69 1.95
N SER A 55 -11.30 -11.74 2.61
CA SER A 55 -12.62 -11.63 1.96
C SER A 55 -12.93 -10.23 1.42
N HIS A 56 -12.18 -9.22 1.87
CA HIS A 56 -12.43 -7.82 1.52
C HIS A 56 -11.19 -7.17 0.91
N PHE A 57 -11.43 -6.17 0.05
CA PHE A 57 -10.38 -5.27 -0.41
C PHE A 57 -9.93 -4.36 0.73
N LEU A 58 -8.62 -4.26 0.91
CA LEU A 58 -8.00 -3.40 1.91
C LEU A 58 -7.19 -2.34 1.21
N GLY A 59 -7.35 -1.10 1.65
CA GLY A 59 -6.61 0.03 1.11
C GLY A 59 -7.09 0.52 -0.25
N SER A 60 -6.31 1.42 -0.81
CA SER A 60 -6.68 2.21 -1.98
C SER A 60 -6.28 1.49 -3.28
N ARG A 61 -7.26 1.05 -4.08
CA ARG A 61 -7.07 0.18 -5.29
C ARG A 61 -5.96 0.62 -6.25
N LEU A 62 -5.67 1.91 -6.36
CA LEU A 62 -4.59 2.41 -7.21
C LEU A 62 -3.20 2.04 -6.69
N PHE A 63 -3.06 1.85 -5.37
CA PHE A 63 -1.79 1.67 -4.66
C PHE A 63 -1.64 0.27 -4.02
N ILE A 64 -2.70 -0.52 -3.90
CA ILE A 64 -2.56 -1.89 -3.37
C ILE A 64 -1.65 -2.75 -4.23
N SER A 65 -0.97 -3.72 -3.63
CA SER A 65 -0.13 -4.67 -4.37
C SER A 65 -0.93 -5.58 -5.30
N LEU A 66 -0.24 -6.25 -6.22
CA LEU A 66 -0.80 -7.35 -7.02
C LEU A 66 -1.38 -8.45 -6.13
N ASN A 67 -0.72 -8.79 -5.02
CA ASN A 67 -1.25 -9.77 -4.07
C ASN A 67 -2.53 -9.28 -3.38
N GLY A 68 -2.62 -7.96 -3.09
CA GLY A 68 -3.83 -7.35 -2.57
C GLY A 68 -5.00 -7.41 -3.57
N HIS A 69 -4.72 -7.28 -4.87
CA HIS A 69 -5.72 -7.52 -5.91
C HIS A 69 -6.16 -8.99 -6.00
N LEU A 70 -5.29 -9.92 -5.60
CA LEU A 70 -5.52 -11.37 -5.60
C LEU A 70 -6.03 -11.90 -4.24
N HIS A 71 -6.40 -11.02 -3.31
CA HIS A 71 -6.96 -11.38 -2.01
C HIS A 71 -6.05 -12.20 -1.10
N HIS A 72 -4.73 -12.10 -1.25
CA HIS A 72 -3.78 -12.66 -0.28
C HIS A 72 -3.74 -11.83 1.00
N SER A 73 -3.29 -12.45 2.09
CA SER A 73 -3.01 -11.77 3.36
C SER A 73 -1.94 -10.71 3.16
N SER A 74 -2.21 -9.49 3.64
CA SER A 74 -1.23 -8.41 3.57
C SER A 74 -0.01 -8.72 4.42
N SER A 75 1.17 -8.50 3.84
CA SER A 75 2.47 -8.69 4.45
C SER A 75 3.37 -7.50 4.14
N ARG A 76 4.59 -7.51 4.68
CA ARG A 76 5.54 -6.41 4.50
C ARG A 76 5.82 -6.08 3.03
N ARG A 77 5.85 -7.09 2.16
CA ARG A 77 6.10 -6.90 0.71
C ARG A 77 5.03 -6.02 0.06
N ASP A 78 3.79 -6.10 0.54
CA ASP A 78 2.65 -5.40 -0.03
C ASP A 78 2.71 -3.91 0.28
N ASP A 79 3.16 -3.55 1.49
CA ASP A 79 3.46 -2.16 1.86
C ASP A 79 4.61 -1.58 1.02
N ILE A 80 5.67 -2.37 0.77
CA ILE A 80 6.80 -1.91 -0.07
C ILE A 80 6.38 -1.71 -1.52
N GLU A 81 5.56 -2.60 -2.08
CA GLU A 81 5.00 -2.43 -3.43
C GLU A 81 4.10 -1.18 -3.52
N ALA A 82 3.24 -0.98 -2.52
CA ALA A 82 2.41 0.22 -2.42
C ALA A 82 3.24 1.51 -2.27
N MET A 83 4.38 1.45 -1.59
CA MET A 83 5.34 2.55 -1.52
C MET A 83 5.90 2.90 -2.89
N SER A 84 6.32 1.92 -3.68
CA SER A 84 6.83 2.14 -5.03
C SER A 84 5.78 2.81 -5.93
N TYR A 85 4.52 2.39 -5.83
CA TYR A 85 3.41 3.04 -6.54
C TYR A 85 3.13 4.45 -6.04
N THR A 86 3.30 4.69 -4.74
CA THR A 86 3.15 6.01 -4.12
C THR A 86 4.23 6.96 -4.60
N LEU A 87 5.50 6.54 -4.58
CA LEU A 87 6.63 7.31 -5.10
C LEU A 87 6.46 7.60 -6.58
N LEU A 88 6.07 6.61 -7.38
CA LEU A 88 5.76 6.82 -8.79
C LEU A 88 4.68 7.89 -8.96
N ALA A 89 3.58 7.82 -8.23
CA ALA A 89 2.50 8.82 -8.32
C ALA A 89 2.91 10.24 -7.89
N LEU A 90 3.93 10.37 -7.04
CA LEU A 90 4.50 11.68 -6.69
C LEU A 90 5.38 12.24 -7.80
N VAL A 91 6.04 11.37 -8.58
CA VAL A 91 6.90 11.75 -9.71
C VAL A 91 6.07 11.99 -10.98
N VAL A 92 5.12 11.11 -11.27
CA VAL A 92 4.27 11.17 -12.46
C VAL A 92 2.86 11.57 -12.04
N SER A 93 2.40 12.73 -12.51
CA SER A 93 1.09 13.30 -12.13
C SER A 93 -0.10 12.35 -12.33
N ARG A 94 0.07 11.28 -13.12
CA ARG A 94 -0.93 10.24 -13.32
C ARG A 94 -0.29 8.87 -13.49
N LEU A 95 -0.61 7.95 -12.58
CA LEU A 95 -0.18 6.54 -12.68
C LEU A 95 -0.57 5.90 -14.03
N PRO A 96 0.28 5.06 -14.63
CA PRO A 96 0.03 4.45 -15.95
C PRO A 96 -1.29 3.68 -16.03
N TRP A 97 -1.63 2.89 -14.99
CA TRP A 97 -2.89 2.18 -14.90
C TRP A 97 -4.10 3.08 -14.57
N LYS A 98 -3.87 4.33 -14.14
CA LYS A 98 -4.93 5.36 -13.96
C LYS A 98 -5.20 6.12 -15.26
N ALA A 99 -4.20 6.29 -16.11
CA ALA A 99 -4.33 6.98 -17.41
C ALA A 99 -5.31 6.27 -18.36
N ARG A 100 -5.35 4.94 -18.29
CA ARG A 100 -6.15 4.07 -19.16
C ARG A 100 -7.59 3.83 -18.67
N LEU A 101 -8.09 4.65 -17.75
CA LEU A 101 -9.40 4.47 -17.12
C LEU A 101 -10.40 5.54 -17.58
N GLN A 102 -11.51 5.11 -18.16
CA GLN A 102 -12.62 5.99 -18.54
C GLN A 102 -13.75 6.04 -17.47
N ARG A 103 -13.92 5.00 -16.63
CA ARG A 103 -14.74 4.98 -15.38
C ARG A 103 -14.18 3.95 -14.38
N ARG A 104 -14.56 4.04 -13.09
CA ARG A 104 -14.06 3.21 -11.96
C ARG A 104 -13.85 1.73 -12.37
N PRO A 105 -12.60 1.29 -12.59
CA PRO A 105 -12.33 -0.07 -13.06
C PRO A 105 -12.60 -1.12 -11.98
N SER A 106 -12.89 -2.34 -12.44
CA SER A 106 -12.85 -3.52 -11.58
C SER A 106 -11.44 -3.74 -11.03
N SER A 107 -11.34 -4.38 -9.87
CA SER A 107 -10.04 -4.70 -9.26
C SER A 107 -9.19 -5.59 -10.16
N ARG A 108 -9.82 -6.56 -10.83
CA ARG A 108 -9.15 -7.43 -11.82
C ARG A 108 -8.52 -6.62 -12.95
N ARG A 109 -9.27 -5.67 -13.54
CA ARG A 109 -8.75 -4.84 -14.63
C ARG A 109 -7.56 -3.98 -14.20
N LEU A 110 -7.59 -3.43 -12.97
CA LEU A 110 -6.44 -2.70 -12.42
C LEU A 110 -5.22 -3.60 -12.22
N CYS A 111 -5.41 -4.81 -11.72
CA CYS A 111 -4.35 -5.80 -11.56
C CYS A 111 -3.68 -6.12 -12.90
N ASP A 112 -4.48 -6.36 -13.96
CA ASP A 112 -3.96 -6.65 -15.29
C ASP A 112 -3.15 -5.48 -15.85
N LEU A 113 -3.64 -4.25 -15.68
CA LEU A 113 -2.93 -3.04 -16.11
C LEU A 113 -1.61 -2.83 -15.36
N LYS A 114 -1.55 -3.17 -14.06
CA LYS A 114 -0.31 -3.13 -13.27
C LYS A 114 0.70 -4.17 -13.75
N LYS A 115 0.26 -5.40 -14.01
CA LYS A 115 1.12 -6.50 -14.52
C LYS A 115 1.74 -6.20 -15.88
N GLN A 116 1.03 -5.45 -16.72
CA GLN A 116 1.49 -5.07 -18.06
C GLN A 116 2.44 -3.86 -18.07
N TRP A 117 2.64 -3.19 -16.94
CA TRP A 117 3.51 -2.02 -16.88
C TRP A 117 4.97 -2.45 -16.67
N SER A 118 5.85 -2.06 -17.58
CA SER A 118 7.26 -2.47 -17.63
C SER A 118 8.26 -1.39 -17.22
N GLY A 119 7.78 -0.21 -16.78
CA GLY A 119 8.58 1.01 -16.65
C GLY A 119 8.33 1.94 -17.82
#